data_AF-A0A679J906-F1
#
_entry.id   AF-A0A679J906-F1
#
_cell.length_a   1.000
_cell.length_b   1.000
_cell.length_c   1.000
_cell.angle_alpha   90.00
_cell.angle_beta   90.00
_cell.angle_gamma   90.00
#
_symmetry.space_group_name_H-M   'P 1'
#
loop_
_entity.id
_entity.type
_entity.pdbx_description
1 polymer ?
#
loop_
_entity_poly.entity_id
_entity_poly.type
_entity_poly.pdbx_seq_one_letter_code
_entity_poly.pdbx_strand_id
1 'polypeptide(L)'
;MEVSKLEGAMLDYWVARAEGMSPSQESQMRYMPSTDWADGGKIIEREGIAVTRGDATTVWFAGWQASSDAGDENLDGFRRVAAECWHSGSTPLIAAMRAFVDSKFGPKVA
;
A
#
# COMPACT_ATOMS: atom_id res chain seq x y z
N MET A 1 -12.11 -9.99 -2.51
CA MET A 1 -10.88 -10.04 -3.33
C MET A 1 -9.65 -9.96 -2.43
N GLU A 2 -8.59 -10.74 -2.68
CA GLU A 2 -7.33 -10.65 -1.91
C GLU A 2 -6.52 -9.43 -2.35
N VAL A 3 -6.04 -8.62 -1.40
CA VAL A 3 -5.28 -7.40 -1.69
C VAL A 3 -3.98 -7.71 -2.44
N SER A 4 -3.32 -8.82 -2.09
CA SER A 4 -2.09 -9.29 -2.75
C SER A 4 -2.27 -9.61 -4.24
N LYS A 5 -3.51 -9.74 -4.73
CA LYS A 5 -3.84 -10.01 -6.13
C LYS A 5 -4.39 -8.80 -6.88
N LEU A 6 -4.53 -7.64 -6.22
CA LEU A 6 -5.02 -6.42 -6.86
C LEU A 6 -4.00 -5.87 -7.85
N GLU A 7 -4.43 -5.52 -9.06
CA GLU A 7 -3.61 -4.94 -10.12
C GLU A 7 -4.40 -3.92 -10.97
N GLY A 8 -3.66 -3.05 -11.65
CA GLY A 8 -4.19 -2.05 -12.58
C GLY A 8 -5.32 -1.22 -11.98
N ALA A 9 -6.36 -0.95 -12.78
CA ALA A 9 -7.46 -0.07 -12.41
C ALA A 9 -8.22 -0.52 -11.13
N MET A 10 -8.21 -1.82 -10.81
CA MET A 10 -8.83 -2.32 -9.58
C MET A 10 -7.99 -1.98 -8.35
N LEU A 11 -6.66 -2.06 -8.45
CA LEU A 11 -5.77 -1.59 -7.38
C LEU A 11 -5.93 -0.07 -7.19
N ASP A 12 -5.93 0.70 -8.27
CA ASP A 12 -6.11 2.16 -8.23
C ASP A 12 -7.47 2.56 -7.62
N TYR A 13 -8.53 1.82 -7.93
CA TYR A 13 -9.84 1.98 -7.31
C TYR A 13 -9.79 1.85 -5.79
N TRP A 14 -9.15 0.79 -5.29
CA TRP A 14 -9.06 0.55 -3.85
C TRP A 14 -8.13 1.55 -3.15
N VAL A 15 -7.09 2.03 -3.82
CA VAL A 15 -6.27 3.14 -3.31
C VAL A 15 -7.11 4.41 -3.19
N ALA A 16 -7.91 4.76 -4.21
CA ALA A 16 -8.80 5.92 -4.13
C ALA A 16 -9.81 5.80 -2.97
N ARG A 17 -10.37 4.60 -2.75
CA ARG A 17 -11.24 4.32 -1.61
C ARG A 17 -10.50 4.46 -0.26
N ALA A 18 -9.25 4.01 -0.19
CA ALA A 18 -8.39 4.13 0.99
C ALA A 18 -8.07 5.61 1.32
N GLU A 19 -7.96 6.47 0.31
CA GLU A 19 -7.83 7.94 0.47
C GLU A 19 -9.15 8.63 0.86
N GLY A 20 -10.26 7.89 1.00
CA GLY A 20 -11.58 8.45 1.30
C GLY A 20 -12.30 9.05 0.09
N MET A 21 -11.82 8.80 -1.13
CA MET A 21 -12.50 9.26 -2.35
C MET A 21 -13.67 8.33 -2.69
N SER A 22 -14.67 8.88 -3.38
CA SER A 22 -15.71 8.12 -4.09
C SER A 22 -15.41 8.12 -5.60
N PRO A 23 -14.54 7.23 -6.11
CA PRO A 23 -14.10 7.29 -7.49
C PRO A 23 -15.27 7.08 -8.46
N SER A 24 -15.53 8.08 -9.30
CA SER A 24 -16.31 7.94 -10.52
C SER A 24 -15.46 7.29 -11.62
N GLN A 25 -16.09 6.76 -12.67
CA GLN A 25 -15.36 6.19 -13.82
C GLN A 25 -14.35 7.18 -14.43
N GLU A 26 -14.70 8.47 -14.52
CA GLU A 26 -13.79 9.48 -15.06
C GLU A 26 -12.60 9.75 -14.13
N SER A 27 -12.84 9.87 -12.83
CA SER A 27 -11.75 10.09 -11.86
C SER A 27 -10.79 8.90 -11.80
N GLN A 28 -11.30 7.68 -11.97
CA GLN A 28 -10.49 6.46 -11.99
C GLN A 28 -9.53 6.41 -13.20
N MET A 29 -9.87 7.07 -14.31
CA MET A 29 -8.97 7.16 -15.48
C MET A 29 -7.84 8.19 -15.31
N ARG A 30 -7.93 9.08 -14.32
CA ARG A 30 -6.95 10.15 -14.09
C ARG A 30 -6.11 9.96 -12.82
N TYR A 31 -6.49 9.02 -11.96
CA TYR A 31 -5.81 8.72 -10.71
C TYR A 31 -5.26 7.30 -10.78
N MET A 32 -3.96 7.18 -11.05
CA MET A 32 -3.31 5.91 -11.38
C MET A 32 -2.12 5.63 -10.46
N PRO A 33 -2.32 5.61 -9.13
CA PRO A 33 -1.21 5.51 -8.16
C PRO A 33 -0.40 4.22 -8.25
N SER A 34 -0.92 3.15 -8.86
CA SER A 34 -0.17 1.91 -9.09
C SER A 34 0.81 1.97 -10.28
N THR A 35 0.69 2.97 -11.16
CA THR A 35 1.53 3.11 -12.37
C THR A 35 2.15 4.49 -12.57
N ASP A 36 1.54 5.54 -12.02
CA ASP A 36 2.03 6.92 -12.08
C ASP A 36 2.65 7.34 -10.74
N TRP A 37 3.92 7.71 -10.79
CA TRP A 37 4.68 8.20 -9.64
C TRP A 37 4.16 9.55 -9.12
N ALA A 38 3.56 10.38 -9.96
CA ALA A 38 3.00 11.67 -9.53
C ALA A 38 1.86 11.48 -8.51
N ASP A 39 1.15 10.36 -8.59
CA ASP A 39 0.09 9.97 -7.65
C ASP A 39 0.65 9.08 -6.53
N GLY A 40 1.26 7.95 -6.89
CA GLY A 40 1.70 6.95 -5.92
C GLY A 40 2.86 7.40 -5.04
N GLY A 41 3.76 8.23 -5.57
CA GLY A 41 4.91 8.76 -4.83
C GLY A 41 4.49 9.62 -3.64
N LYS A 42 3.44 10.43 -3.79
CA LYS A 42 2.90 11.26 -2.70
C LYS A 42 2.37 10.41 -1.55
N ILE A 43 1.72 9.28 -1.86
CA ILE A 43 1.20 8.34 -0.86
C ILE A 43 2.35 7.67 -0.13
N ILE A 44 3.37 7.19 -0.86
CA ILE A 44 4.57 6.56 -0.29
C ILE A 44 5.25 7.50 0.71
N GLU A 45 5.47 8.75 0.33
CA GLU A 45 6.11 9.74 1.19
C GLU A 45 5.25 10.12 2.40
N ARG A 46 3.96 10.41 2.17
CA ARG A 46 3.03 10.84 3.23
C ARG A 46 2.80 9.76 4.28
N GLU A 47 2.64 8.50 3.85
CA GLU A 47 2.38 7.40 4.77
C GLU A 47 3.67 6.74 5.30
N GLY A 48 4.85 7.10 4.77
CA GLY A 48 6.13 6.53 5.20
C GLY A 48 6.33 5.07 4.81
N ILE A 49 5.85 4.69 3.61
CA ILE A 49 5.95 3.32 3.11
C ILE A 49 7.40 3.03 2.71
N ALA A 50 8.04 2.06 3.36
CA ALA A 50 9.33 1.56 2.93
C ALA A 50 9.14 0.73 1.65
N VAL A 51 9.95 1.00 0.63
CA VAL A 51 9.96 0.25 -0.63
C VAL A 51 11.35 -0.31 -0.85
N THR A 52 11.46 -1.62 -1.01
CA THR A 52 12.73 -2.32 -1.21
C THR A 52 12.63 -3.32 -2.36
N ARG A 53 13.75 -3.54 -3.04
CA ARG A 53 13.86 -4.54 -4.08
C ARG A 53 14.44 -5.82 -3.47
N GLY A 54 13.86 -6.97 -3.79
CA GLY A 54 14.45 -8.25 -3.43
C GLY A 54 15.84 -8.42 -4.08
N ASP A 55 16.83 -8.78 -3.27
CA ASP A 55 18.23 -9.00 -3.63
C ASP A 55 18.45 -10.00 -4.78
N ALA A 56 17.59 -11.02 -4.91
CA ALA A 56 17.69 -12.05 -5.95
C ALA A 56 16.50 -12.12 -6.92
N THR A 57 15.57 -11.16 -6.88
CA THR A 57 14.31 -11.26 -7.65
C THR A 57 13.96 -9.98 -8.43
N THR A 58 13.09 -10.11 -9.43
CA THR A 58 12.42 -8.96 -10.09
C THR A 58 11.24 -8.43 -9.27
N VAL A 59 11.11 -8.87 -8.00
CA VAL A 59 9.99 -8.57 -7.13
C VAL A 59 10.35 -7.41 -6.19
N TRP A 60 9.42 -6.49 -6.06
CA TRP A 60 9.46 -5.40 -5.09
C TRP A 60 8.65 -5.77 -3.87
N PHE A 61 9.10 -5.30 -2.71
CA PHE A 61 8.40 -5.41 -1.45
C PHE A 61 8.18 -4.02 -0.88
N ALA A 62 7.01 -3.80 -0.29
CA ALA A 62 6.70 -2.55 0.38
C ALA A 62 5.87 -2.78 1.63
N GLY A 63 6.07 -1.92 2.64
CA GLY A 63 5.38 -2.01 3.92
C GLY A 63 6.00 -1.05 4.94
N TRP A 64 5.71 -1.27 6.22
CA TRP A 64 6.30 -0.51 7.32
C TRP A 64 7.25 -1.38 8.11
N GLN A 65 8.33 -0.80 8.63
CA GLN A 65 9.18 -1.51 9.57
C GLN A 65 8.55 -1.48 10.97
N ALA A 66 8.40 -2.65 11.59
CA ALA A 66 8.16 -2.71 13.02
C ALA A 66 9.34 -2.03 13.74
N SER A 67 9.08 -1.12 14.70
CA SER A 67 10.19 -0.67 15.55
C SER A 67 10.55 -1.83 16.45
N SER A 68 11.85 -2.02 16.60
CA SER A 68 12.43 -2.79 17.68
C SER A 68 12.09 -2.25 19.09
N ASP A 69 11.55 -1.04 19.22
CA ASP A 69 11.23 -0.40 20.51
C ASP A 69 9.93 -0.92 21.17
N ALA A 70 9.58 -2.19 20.91
CA ALA A 70 8.43 -2.89 21.46
C ALA A 70 8.60 -3.26 22.96
N GLY A 71 9.03 -2.27 23.77
CA GLY A 71 9.01 -2.31 25.23
C GLY A 71 8.00 -1.33 25.85
N ASP A 72 7.32 -0.52 25.03
CA ASP A 72 6.30 0.42 25.51
C ASP A 72 4.90 -0.09 25.12
N GLU A 73 4.22 -0.69 26.10
CA GLU A 73 2.89 -1.30 25.96
C GLU A 73 1.77 -0.27 25.71
N ASN A 74 2.10 1.03 25.71
CA ASN A 74 1.14 2.14 25.67
C ASN A 74 1.09 2.92 24.34
N LEU A 75 1.67 2.39 23.26
CA LEU A 75 1.62 3.06 21.95
C LEU A 75 0.37 2.65 21.16
N ASP A 76 -0.60 3.56 21.24
CA ASP A 76 -1.92 3.58 20.62
C ASP A 76 -1.92 3.10 19.16
N GLY A 77 -2.59 1.97 18.88
CA GLY A 77 -3.20 1.53 17.61
C GLY A 77 -2.36 1.40 16.32
N PHE A 78 -1.43 2.32 16.05
CA PHE A 78 -0.80 2.54 14.76
C PHE A 78 0.28 1.50 14.43
N ARG A 79 0.87 0.87 15.46
CA ARG A 79 2.07 0.03 15.27
C ARG A 79 1.83 -1.47 15.21
N ARG A 80 0.63 -1.96 15.56
CA ARG A 80 0.28 -3.39 15.35
C ARG A 80 0.21 -3.79 13.87
N VAL A 81 0.14 -2.81 12.97
CA VAL A 81 0.03 -2.99 11.51
C VAL A 81 1.39 -3.24 10.83
N ALA A 82 2.50 -2.90 11.49
CA ALA A 82 3.82 -2.85 10.84
C ALA A 82 4.48 -4.23 10.60
N ALA A 83 4.10 -5.28 11.32
CA ALA A 83 4.70 -6.60 11.10
C ALA A 83 4.03 -7.40 9.96
N GLU A 84 2.77 -7.08 9.61
CA GLU A 84 1.95 -7.92 8.72
C GLU A 84 1.64 -7.28 7.35
N CYS A 85 1.79 -5.97 7.19
CA CYS A 85 1.43 -5.26 5.95
C CYS A 85 2.60 -5.14 4.94
N TRP A 86 3.43 -6.18 4.83
CA TRP A 86 4.40 -6.27 3.74
C TRP A 86 3.75 -6.93 2.52
N HIS A 87 3.69 -6.21 1.41
CA HIS A 87 3.17 -6.72 0.13
C HIS A 87 4.24 -6.74 -0.94
N SER A 88 4.10 -7.70 -1.86
CA SER A 88 4.96 -7.81 -3.02
C SER A 88 4.27 -7.31 -4.29
N GLY A 89 5.08 -6.92 -5.28
CA GLY A 89 4.61 -6.45 -6.58
C GLY A 89 5.68 -6.57 -7.65
N SER A 90 5.25 -6.55 -8.91
CA SER A 90 6.15 -6.50 -10.07
C SER A 90 6.82 -5.12 -10.24
N THR A 91 6.25 -4.08 -9.62
CA THR A 91 6.79 -2.71 -9.57
C THR A 91 6.76 -2.20 -8.12
N PRO A 92 7.59 -1.19 -7.79
CA PRO A 92 7.57 -0.57 -6.47
C PRO A 92 6.19 0.03 -6.13
N LEU A 93 5.54 0.66 -7.10
CA LEU A 93 4.23 1.27 -6.92
C LEU A 93 3.14 0.22 -6.64
N ILE A 94 3.12 -0.90 -7.36
CA ILE A 94 2.15 -1.98 -7.10
C ILE A 94 2.33 -2.53 -5.69
N ALA A 95 3.56 -2.80 -5.27
CA ALA A 95 3.84 -3.28 -3.92
C ALA A 95 3.36 -2.27 -2.86
N ALA A 96 3.70 -0.99 -3.03
CA ALA A 96 3.33 0.08 -2.10
C ALA A 96 1.82 0.29 -2.00
N MET A 97 1.13 0.32 -3.15
CA MET A 97 -0.32 0.50 -3.17
C MET A 97 -1.07 -0.68 -2.54
N ARG A 98 -0.58 -1.91 -2.71
CA ARG A 98 -1.14 -3.07 -2.00
C ARG A 98 -0.97 -2.97 -0.49
N ALA A 99 0.23 -2.61 -0.02
CA ALA A 99 0.49 -2.38 1.40
C ALA A 99 -0.40 -1.27 1.97
N PHE A 100 -0.61 -0.19 1.21
CA PHE A 100 -1.50 0.89 1.61
C PHE A 100 -2.96 0.44 1.72
N VAL A 101 -3.49 -0.27 0.73
CA VAL A 101 -4.87 -0.80 0.77
C VAL A 101 -5.05 -1.76 1.94
N ASP A 102 -4.10 -2.66 2.16
CA ASP A 102 -4.12 -3.60 3.30
C ASP A 102 -4.11 -2.85 4.64
N SER A 103 -3.32 -1.79 4.78
CA SER A 103 -3.28 -0.99 6.01
C SER A 103 -4.63 -0.34 6.37
N LYS A 104 -5.53 -0.14 5.41
CA LYS A 104 -6.84 0.51 5.64
C LYS A 104 -7.99 -0.49 5.70
N PHE A 105 -7.93 -1.59 4.94
CA PHE A 105 -9.04 -2.53 4.78
C PHE A 105 -8.73 -3.96 5.25
N GLY A 106 -7.46 -4.25 5.57
CA GLY A 106 -6.97 -5.60 5.82
C GLY A 106 -6.79 -6.41 4.52
N PRO A 107 -6.47 -7.72 4.65
CA PRO A 107 -5.94 -8.50 3.53
C PRO A 107 -6.98 -8.85 2.46
N LYS A 108 -8.26 -8.55 2.72
CA LYS A 108 -9.37 -8.82 1.81
C LYS A 108 -10.30 -7.61 1.73
N VAL A 109 -10.58 -7.20 0.51
CA VAL A 109 -11.57 -6.17 0.16
C VAL A 109 -12.81 -6.82 -0.48
N ALA A 110 -13.97 -6.15 -0.46
CA ALA A 110 -15.22 -6.72 -0.98
C ALA A 110 -15.23 -6.76 -2.52
#